data_AF-A0A7V3W1R9-F1
#
_entry.id   AF-A0A7V3W1R9-F1
#
_cell.length_a   1.000
_cell.length_b   1.000
_cell.length_c   1.000
_cell.angle_alpha   90.00
_cell.angle_beta   90.00
_cell.angle_gamma   90.00
#
_symmetry.space_group_name_H-M   'P 1'
#
loop_
_entity.id
_entity.type
_entity.pdbx_description
1 polymer ?
#
loop_
_entity_poly.entity_id
_entity_poly.type
_entity_poly.pdbx_seq_one_letter_code
_entity_poly.pdbx_strand_id
1 'polypeptide(L)'
;LKHHTFSMLGLVPGRTYEDYLCGQFKELVEQYAPDGLWLDWYSPWPDRSSSESLKFLRRNYPKVVVTFNNSNTFPQTYSKLNYTSSEAHDLRGSKDRSPGLPGLVTAMNSYCWRDANRFRAGFSHPWELISPCGKDWQVVSLREDTNELLRMTASTLACGGKHLIGAATGLDGAVLPEHVRQLLLLGQWYRPRHEFFVNAEPIAYAGDCPPGVSGFSKKDFGVVASRLGEDRLLHLINFSGKSAQIQLRLDGGEWGGWHKAYLEPGHRELALEKSGDSLLIPLCPCILDPVDTIIRLTINVKE
;
A
#
# COMPACT_ATOMS: atom_id res chain seq x y z
N LEU A 1 6.97 -15.52 -26.99
CA LEU A 1 6.64 -14.28 -27.72
C LEU A 1 6.28 -13.20 -26.71
N LYS A 2 6.93 -12.02 -26.73
CA LYS A 2 6.45 -10.85 -25.99
C LYS A 2 5.43 -10.13 -26.88
N HIS A 3 4.15 -10.26 -26.57
CA HIS A 3 3.11 -9.47 -27.22
C HIS A 3 3.06 -8.10 -26.53
N HIS A 4 3.53 -7.07 -27.22
CA HIS A 4 3.29 -5.69 -26.81
C HIS A 4 2.05 -5.21 -27.57
N THR A 5 0.89 -5.21 -26.91
CA THR A 5 -0.33 -4.59 -27.43
C THR A 5 -0.26 -3.10 -27.18
N PHE A 6 0.17 -2.33 -28.18
CA PHE A 6 -0.01 -0.88 -28.19
C PHE A 6 -1.32 -0.56 -28.92
N SER A 7 -2.32 -0.07 -28.18
CA SER A 7 -3.60 0.31 -28.77
C SER A 7 -3.53 1.73 -29.33
N MET A 8 -3.75 1.89 -30.63
CA MET A 8 -3.89 3.20 -31.30
C MET A 8 -5.34 3.62 -31.48
N LEU A 9 -6.30 2.95 -30.81
CA LEU A 9 -7.74 3.24 -30.99
C LEU A 9 -8.11 4.69 -30.66
N GLY A 10 -7.40 5.33 -29.72
CA GLY A 10 -7.58 6.75 -29.39
C GLY A 10 -7.05 7.74 -30.43
N LEU A 11 -6.39 7.27 -31.51
CA LEU A 11 -5.88 8.12 -32.59
C LEU A 11 -6.82 8.19 -33.80
N VAL A 12 -7.92 7.43 -33.79
CA VAL A 12 -8.91 7.44 -34.88
C VAL A 12 -9.65 8.79 -34.86
N PRO A 13 -9.67 9.54 -35.97
CA PRO A 13 -10.41 10.81 -36.03
C PRO A 13 -11.91 10.62 -35.74
N GLY A 14 -12.50 11.53 -34.98
CA GLY A 14 -13.94 11.52 -34.67
C GLY A 14 -14.24 11.46 -33.17
N ARG A 15 -15.47 11.09 -32.79
CA ARG A 15 -15.93 10.86 -31.40
C ARG A 15 -16.40 9.42 -31.15
N THR A 16 -16.29 8.56 -32.15
CA THR A 16 -16.93 7.25 -32.15
C THR A 16 -16.50 6.39 -30.97
N TYR A 17 -15.21 6.43 -30.61
CA TYR A 17 -14.70 5.66 -29.48
C TYR A 17 -15.16 6.23 -28.13
N GLU A 18 -15.14 7.55 -27.97
CA GLU A 18 -15.60 8.20 -26.74
C GLU A 18 -17.11 8.04 -26.53
N ASP A 19 -17.90 8.11 -27.61
CA ASP A 19 -19.35 7.88 -27.57
C ASP A 19 -19.65 6.42 -27.20
N TYR A 20 -18.92 5.47 -27.78
CA TYR A 20 -18.99 4.05 -27.41
C TYR A 20 -18.63 3.83 -25.94
N LEU A 21 -17.51 4.40 -25.49
CA LEU A 21 -17.03 4.29 -24.11
C LEU A 21 -18.03 4.87 -23.10
N CYS A 22 -18.61 6.05 -23.38
CA CYS A 22 -19.65 6.65 -22.54
C CYS A 22 -20.93 5.79 -22.54
N GLY A 23 -21.28 5.19 -23.67
CA GLY A 23 -22.36 4.20 -23.78
C GLY A 23 -22.13 3.00 -22.86
N GLN A 24 -20.92 2.44 -22.83
CA GLN A 24 -20.56 1.33 -21.94
C GLN A 24 -20.62 1.75 -20.46
N PHE A 25 -20.14 2.94 -20.10
CA PHE A 25 -20.27 3.41 -18.72
C PHE A 25 -21.73 3.60 -18.29
N LYS A 26 -22.57 4.14 -19.18
CA LYS A 26 -24.00 4.23 -18.94
C LYS A 26 -24.60 2.86 -18.66
N GLU A 27 -24.33 1.90 -19.54
CA GLU A 27 -24.81 0.53 -19.39
C GLU A 27 -24.36 -0.08 -18.05
N LEU A 28 -23.06 0.00 -17.72
CA LEU A 28 -22.52 -0.55 -16.49
C LEU A 28 -23.16 0.08 -15.24
N VAL A 29 -23.30 1.41 -15.22
CA VAL A 29 -23.83 2.11 -14.04
C VAL A 29 -25.33 1.91 -13.89
N GLU A 30 -26.11 1.98 -14.97
CA GLU A 30 -27.57 1.84 -14.91
C GLU A 30 -28.00 0.39 -14.64
N GLN A 31 -27.28 -0.61 -15.18
CA GLN A 31 -27.66 -2.02 -15.00
C GLN A 31 -27.18 -2.61 -13.67
N TYR A 32 -25.97 -2.26 -13.22
CA TYR A 32 -25.34 -2.92 -12.07
C TYR A 32 -25.21 -2.02 -10.83
N ALA A 33 -25.46 -0.71 -10.94
CA ALA A 33 -25.39 0.26 -9.86
C ALA A 33 -24.13 0.12 -8.95
N PRO A 34 -22.90 0.09 -9.53
CA PRO A 34 -21.70 -0.11 -8.74
C PRO A 34 -21.40 1.10 -7.85
N ASP A 35 -20.81 0.84 -6.68
CA ASP A 35 -20.32 1.91 -5.80
C ASP A 35 -19.14 2.69 -6.43
N GLY A 36 -18.35 2.01 -7.26
CA GLY A 36 -17.21 2.61 -7.92
C GLY A 36 -16.79 1.93 -9.22
N LEU A 37 -16.07 2.71 -10.03
CA LEU A 37 -15.43 2.28 -11.26
C LEU A 37 -13.92 2.47 -11.13
N TRP A 38 -13.19 1.37 -11.26
CA TRP A 38 -11.74 1.34 -11.29
C TRP A 38 -11.28 1.21 -12.74
N LEU A 39 -10.73 2.30 -13.29
CA LEU A 39 -10.35 2.37 -14.69
C LEU A 39 -8.86 2.06 -14.85
N ASP A 40 -8.51 1.21 -15.81
CA ASP A 40 -7.11 0.83 -15.99
C ASP A 40 -6.36 1.90 -16.81
N TRP A 41 -5.14 2.21 -16.36
CA TRP A 41 -4.19 3.20 -16.88
C TRP A 41 -4.68 4.65 -17.03
N TYR A 42 -4.17 5.53 -16.17
CA TYR A 42 -4.16 6.97 -16.44
C TYR A 42 -2.96 7.34 -17.34
N SER A 43 -3.25 8.04 -18.43
CA SER A 43 -2.23 8.67 -19.28
C SER A 43 -2.14 10.16 -18.98
N PRO A 44 -0.95 10.73 -18.71
CA PRO A 44 -0.78 12.16 -18.49
C PRO A 44 -0.82 12.98 -19.77
N TRP A 45 -0.62 12.32 -20.90
CA TRP A 45 -0.81 12.91 -22.21
C TRP A 45 -2.27 13.33 -22.36
N PRO A 46 -2.59 14.31 -23.21
CA PRO A 46 -3.97 14.67 -23.50
C PRO A 46 -4.68 13.52 -24.23
N ASP A 47 -4.97 12.44 -23.49
CA ASP A 47 -5.88 11.41 -23.89
C ASP A 47 -7.29 11.93 -23.67
N ARG A 48 -7.98 12.07 -24.79
CA ARG A 48 -9.36 12.53 -24.82
C ARG A 48 -10.28 11.55 -24.12
N SER A 49 -9.99 10.25 -24.20
CA SER A 49 -10.82 9.19 -23.64
C SER A 49 -10.93 9.33 -22.12
N SER A 50 -9.80 9.46 -21.42
CA SER A 50 -9.75 9.68 -19.97
C SER A 50 -10.48 10.96 -19.55
N SER A 51 -10.30 12.05 -20.29
CA SER A 51 -10.96 13.33 -20.03
C SER A 51 -12.48 13.27 -20.22
N GLU A 52 -12.95 12.70 -21.32
CA GLU A 52 -14.37 12.57 -21.61
C GLU A 52 -15.04 11.56 -20.66
N SER A 53 -14.36 10.47 -20.29
CA SER A 53 -14.82 9.52 -19.27
C SER A 53 -15.11 10.22 -17.95
N LEU A 54 -14.14 11.01 -17.45
CA LEU A 54 -14.30 11.73 -16.20
C LEU A 54 -15.41 12.77 -16.26
N LYS A 55 -15.49 13.56 -17.34
CA LYS A 55 -16.57 14.53 -17.53
C LYS A 55 -17.93 13.85 -17.54
N PHE A 56 -18.06 12.75 -18.28
CA PHE A 56 -19.30 11.99 -18.40
C PHE A 56 -19.74 11.42 -17.05
N LEU A 57 -18.84 10.71 -16.35
CA LEU A 57 -19.14 10.10 -15.05
C LEU A 57 -19.47 11.16 -13.99
N ARG A 58 -18.71 12.26 -13.91
CA ARG A 58 -18.99 13.34 -12.94
C ARG A 58 -20.30 14.07 -13.20
N ARG A 59 -20.68 14.23 -14.47
CA ARG A 59 -21.93 14.91 -14.84
C ARG A 59 -23.16 14.04 -14.59
N ASN A 60 -23.11 12.78 -14.99
CA ASN A 60 -24.30 11.92 -15.00
C ASN A 60 -24.40 11.03 -13.75
N TYR A 61 -23.27 10.67 -13.13
CA TYR A 61 -23.19 9.74 -12.02
C TYR A 61 -22.28 10.27 -10.90
N PRO A 62 -22.56 11.45 -10.32
CA PRO A 62 -21.64 12.12 -9.39
C PRO A 62 -21.36 11.35 -8.09
N LYS A 63 -22.20 10.36 -7.75
CA LYS A 63 -22.04 9.51 -6.57
C LYS A 63 -21.12 8.31 -6.77
N VAL A 64 -20.84 7.91 -8.02
CA VAL A 64 -19.95 6.78 -8.32
C VAL A 64 -18.51 7.19 -7.98
N VAL A 65 -17.83 6.35 -7.21
CA VAL A 65 -16.41 6.52 -6.88
C VAL A 65 -15.58 6.18 -8.12
N VAL A 66 -14.76 7.11 -8.60
CA VAL A 66 -13.93 6.91 -9.79
C VAL A 66 -12.46 7.08 -9.45
N THR A 67 -11.66 6.12 -9.89
CA THR A 67 -10.20 6.18 -9.88
C THR A 67 -9.62 5.66 -11.19
N PHE A 68 -8.31 5.86 -11.37
CA PHE A 68 -7.53 5.26 -12.45
C PHE A 68 -6.27 4.61 -11.89
N ASN A 69 -5.85 3.48 -12.46
CA ASN A 69 -4.51 2.94 -12.24
C ASN A 69 -3.45 3.99 -12.60
N ASN A 70 -2.30 3.94 -11.93
CA ASN A 70 -1.15 4.82 -12.14
C ASN A 70 -1.41 6.33 -11.93
N SER A 71 -2.60 6.73 -11.47
CA SER A 71 -2.94 8.14 -11.19
C SER A 71 -2.10 8.75 -10.06
N ASN A 72 -1.56 7.95 -9.13
CA ASN A 72 -0.64 8.44 -8.09
C ASN A 72 0.63 9.13 -8.64
N THR A 73 0.98 8.93 -9.92
CA THR A 73 2.17 9.58 -10.51
C THR A 73 1.88 10.96 -11.09
N PHE A 74 0.62 11.42 -11.01
CA PHE A 74 0.13 12.61 -11.70
C PHE A 74 -0.67 13.53 -10.78
N PRO A 75 -0.04 14.57 -10.19
CA PRO A 75 -0.69 15.47 -9.23
C PRO A 75 -2.00 16.11 -9.72
N GLN A 76 -2.13 16.34 -11.02
CA GLN A 76 -3.35 16.89 -11.63
C GLN A 76 -4.58 15.97 -11.52
N THR A 77 -4.42 14.72 -11.12
CA THR A 77 -5.52 13.77 -10.92
C THR A 77 -6.16 13.88 -9.54
N TYR A 78 -5.45 14.46 -8.55
CA TYR A 78 -5.86 14.41 -7.14
C TYR A 78 -7.11 15.23 -6.86
N SER A 79 -7.41 16.21 -7.71
CA SER A 79 -8.65 17.00 -7.62
C SER A 79 -9.79 16.45 -8.49
N LYS A 80 -9.52 15.45 -9.34
CA LYS A 80 -10.46 14.91 -10.33
C LYS A 80 -11.01 13.54 -9.92
N LEU A 81 -10.20 12.77 -9.22
CA LEU A 81 -10.52 11.42 -8.77
C LEU A 81 -11.00 11.43 -7.31
N ASN A 82 -11.72 10.38 -6.92
CA ASN A 82 -12.13 10.22 -5.52
C ASN A 82 -10.96 9.78 -4.64
N TYR A 83 -10.05 9.02 -5.24
CA TYR A 83 -8.78 8.59 -4.67
C TYR A 83 -7.84 8.24 -5.84
N THR A 84 -6.54 8.19 -5.60
CA THR A 84 -5.55 7.81 -6.62
C THR A 84 -5.00 6.40 -6.41
N SER A 85 -4.54 5.77 -7.48
CA SER A 85 -4.10 4.37 -7.49
C SER A 85 -2.79 4.20 -8.24
N SER A 86 -2.04 3.15 -7.91
CA SER A 86 -0.86 2.68 -8.61
C SER A 86 -0.63 1.23 -8.27
N GLU A 87 0.06 0.51 -9.14
CA GLU A 87 0.42 -0.88 -8.88
C GLU A 87 1.54 -0.95 -7.83
N ALA A 88 1.83 -2.14 -7.34
CA ALA A 88 3.05 -2.50 -6.64
C ALA A 88 3.24 -4.01 -6.84
N HIS A 89 4.35 -4.41 -7.46
CA HIS A 89 4.61 -5.83 -7.78
C HIS A 89 5.53 -6.50 -6.76
N ASP A 90 6.45 -5.70 -6.20
CA ASP A 90 7.47 -6.12 -5.24
C ASP A 90 7.45 -5.26 -3.97
N LEU A 91 7.97 -5.79 -2.87
CA LEU A 91 8.10 -5.05 -1.61
C LEU A 91 9.16 -3.93 -1.70
N ARG A 92 10.35 -4.25 -2.19
CA ARG A 92 11.51 -3.32 -2.28
C ARG A 92 12.11 -3.16 -3.68
N GLY A 93 11.62 -3.95 -4.65
CA GLY A 93 12.18 -4.05 -5.99
C GLY A 93 13.39 -4.96 -6.10
N SER A 94 13.55 -5.64 -7.23
CA SER A 94 14.84 -6.24 -7.60
C SER A 94 15.84 -5.12 -7.96
N LYS A 95 17.10 -5.28 -7.52
CA LYS A 95 18.22 -4.39 -7.91
C LYS A 95 18.56 -4.51 -9.40
N ASP A 96 18.15 -5.61 -10.04
CA ASP A 96 18.44 -5.90 -11.43
C ASP A 96 17.30 -5.41 -12.32
N ARG A 97 17.31 -4.12 -12.63
CA ARG A 97 16.62 -3.64 -13.82
C ARG A 97 17.60 -3.09 -14.82
N SER A 98 17.38 -3.51 -16.07
CA SER A 98 18.16 -3.15 -17.24
C SER A 98 18.38 -1.64 -17.28
N PRO A 99 19.62 -1.14 -17.11
CA PRO A 99 19.91 0.27 -17.28
C PRO A 99 19.55 0.64 -18.73
N GLY A 100 18.56 1.52 -18.91
CA GLY A 100 18.22 2.07 -20.23
C GLY A 100 16.74 2.15 -20.61
N LEU A 101 15.79 1.65 -19.82
CA LEU A 101 14.36 1.86 -20.11
C LEU A 101 13.89 3.23 -19.59
N PRO A 102 13.25 4.09 -20.43
CA PRO A 102 12.85 5.45 -20.06
C PRO A 102 11.90 5.50 -18.85
N GLY A 103 11.82 6.68 -18.22
CA GLY A 103 11.01 6.99 -17.02
C GLY A 103 9.56 6.45 -16.99
N LEU A 104 8.96 6.20 -18.16
CA LEU A 104 7.63 5.62 -18.29
C LEU A 104 7.57 4.16 -17.80
N VAL A 105 8.64 3.37 -18.04
CA VAL A 105 8.71 1.96 -17.64
C VAL A 105 9.03 1.83 -16.15
N THR A 106 9.72 2.80 -15.56
CA THR A 106 9.96 2.86 -14.12
C THR A 106 8.70 3.19 -13.32
N ALA A 107 7.73 3.91 -13.92
CA ALA A 107 6.40 4.09 -13.33
C ALA A 107 5.57 2.78 -13.30
N MET A 108 5.78 1.88 -14.28
CA MET A 108 5.14 0.56 -14.31
C MET A 108 5.76 -0.45 -13.33
N ASN A 109 6.79 -0.02 -12.60
CA ASN A 109 7.54 -0.89 -11.71
C ASN A 109 7.72 -0.26 -10.33
N SER A 110 6.57 0.02 -9.74
CA SER A 110 6.40 0.53 -8.39
C SER A 110 6.88 -0.47 -7.33
N TYR A 111 7.44 0.08 -6.26
CA TYR A 111 7.98 -0.65 -5.12
C TYR A 111 7.14 -0.28 -3.92
N CYS A 112 6.46 -1.26 -3.32
CA CYS A 112 5.46 -1.00 -2.30
C CYS A 112 6.01 -0.12 -1.16
N TRP A 113 7.17 -0.49 -0.59
CA TRP A 113 7.78 0.26 0.51
C TRP A 113 8.09 1.73 0.15
N ARG A 114 8.71 1.94 -1.02
CA ARG A 114 9.12 3.28 -1.46
C ARG A 114 7.90 4.14 -1.74
N ASP A 115 6.95 3.60 -2.48
CA ASP A 115 5.79 4.36 -2.95
C ASP A 115 4.84 4.64 -1.78
N ALA A 116 4.61 3.69 -0.88
CA ALA A 116 3.85 3.90 0.35
C ALA A 116 4.46 5.00 1.23
N ASN A 117 5.79 4.99 1.45
CA ASN A 117 6.46 6.05 2.22
C ASN A 117 6.39 7.42 1.55
N ARG A 118 6.55 7.47 0.21
CA ARG A 118 6.40 8.72 -0.55
C ARG A 118 4.98 9.28 -0.39
N PHE A 119 3.97 8.43 -0.48
CA PHE A 119 2.57 8.85 -0.37
C PHE A 119 2.24 9.28 1.06
N ARG A 120 2.66 8.52 2.08
CA ARG A 120 2.58 8.93 3.50
C ARG A 120 3.14 10.34 3.74
N ALA A 121 4.30 10.64 3.16
CA ALA A 121 4.99 11.91 3.42
C ALA A 121 4.39 13.10 2.66
N GLY A 122 3.79 12.87 1.49
CA GLY A 122 3.46 13.95 0.56
C GLY A 122 2.00 14.02 0.09
N PHE A 123 1.18 13.01 0.37
CA PHE A 123 -0.20 12.96 -0.10
C PHE A 123 -1.15 13.34 1.01
N SER A 124 -2.01 14.32 0.74
CA SER A 124 -3.21 14.61 1.51
C SER A 124 -4.46 13.95 0.91
N HIS A 125 -4.36 13.48 -0.34
CA HIS A 125 -5.45 12.82 -1.05
C HIS A 125 -5.44 11.31 -0.75
N PRO A 126 -6.61 10.66 -0.58
CA PRO A 126 -6.67 9.21 -0.40
C PRO A 126 -6.00 8.48 -1.56
N TRP A 127 -5.26 7.44 -1.24
CA TRP A 127 -4.53 6.65 -2.23
C TRP A 127 -4.61 5.16 -1.93
N GLU A 128 -4.40 4.37 -2.97
CA GLU A 128 -4.22 2.93 -2.86
C GLU A 128 -2.97 2.47 -3.61
N LEU A 129 -2.47 1.30 -3.20
CA LEU A 129 -1.61 0.46 -4.01
C LEU A 129 -2.37 -0.81 -4.38
N ILE A 130 -2.13 -1.32 -5.58
CA ILE A 130 -2.72 -2.57 -6.05
C ILE A 130 -1.65 -3.61 -6.36
N SER A 131 -1.89 -4.87 -6.01
CA SER A 131 -0.92 -5.94 -6.25
C SER A 131 -1.61 -7.22 -6.72
N PRO A 132 -1.00 -8.01 -7.61
CA PRO A 132 -1.47 -9.35 -7.88
C PRO A 132 -1.21 -10.25 -6.67
N CYS A 133 -2.12 -11.20 -6.43
CA CYS A 133 -1.94 -12.25 -5.42
C CYS A 133 -0.75 -13.16 -5.80
N GLY A 134 -0.63 -13.49 -7.09
CA GLY A 134 0.53 -14.14 -7.68
C GLY A 134 1.73 -13.19 -7.82
N LYS A 135 2.76 -13.62 -8.55
CA LYS A 135 4.00 -12.86 -8.76
C LYS A 135 3.76 -11.58 -9.56
N ASP A 136 3.02 -11.69 -10.66
CA ASP A 136 2.64 -10.59 -11.55
C ASP A 136 1.20 -10.81 -12.05
N TRP A 137 0.58 -9.82 -12.68
CA TRP A 137 -0.77 -9.96 -13.27
C TRP A 137 -0.86 -11.11 -14.29
N GLN A 138 0.20 -11.34 -15.06
CA GLN A 138 0.27 -12.43 -16.05
C GLN A 138 0.92 -13.70 -15.50
N VAL A 139 1.54 -13.64 -14.31
CA VAL A 139 2.25 -14.76 -13.69
C VAL A 139 1.52 -15.14 -12.40
N VAL A 140 0.56 -16.05 -12.54
CA VAL A 140 -0.37 -16.45 -11.47
C VAL A 140 0.25 -17.39 -10.43
N SER A 141 1.49 -17.84 -10.61
CA SER A 141 2.21 -18.56 -9.55
C SER A 141 2.47 -17.62 -8.38
N LEU A 142 2.47 -18.14 -7.15
CA LEU A 142 2.81 -17.35 -5.97
C LEU A 142 4.23 -16.81 -6.01
N ARG A 143 4.49 -15.78 -5.19
CA ARG A 143 5.83 -15.28 -4.90
C ARG A 143 6.65 -16.36 -4.20
N GLU A 144 7.97 -16.29 -4.34
CA GLU A 144 8.89 -17.22 -3.67
C GLU A 144 8.78 -17.09 -2.14
N ASP A 145 8.68 -15.85 -1.65
CA ASP A 145 8.36 -15.57 -0.26
C ASP A 145 6.85 -15.32 -0.11
N THR A 146 6.16 -16.28 0.49
CA THR A 146 4.70 -16.22 0.71
C THR A 146 4.29 -15.11 1.68
N ASN A 147 5.20 -14.56 2.49
CA ASN A 147 4.94 -13.42 3.36
C ASN A 147 5.17 -12.07 2.67
N GLU A 148 5.74 -12.02 1.46
CA GLU A 148 6.02 -10.75 0.79
C GLU A 148 4.75 -9.92 0.57
N LEU A 149 3.67 -10.55 0.10
CA LEU A 149 2.39 -9.86 -0.10
C LEU A 149 1.84 -9.30 1.22
N LEU A 150 1.97 -10.03 2.33
CA LEU A 150 1.54 -9.56 3.65
C LEU A 150 2.36 -8.35 4.10
N ARG A 151 3.67 -8.33 3.82
CA ARG A 151 4.55 -7.17 4.13
C ARG A 151 4.23 -5.97 3.25
N MET A 152 3.85 -6.20 1.99
CA MET A 152 3.35 -5.14 1.12
C MET A 152 2.05 -4.56 1.66
N THR A 153 1.14 -5.40 2.15
CA THR A 153 -0.08 -4.96 2.83
C THR A 153 0.23 -4.15 4.07
N ALA A 154 1.07 -4.67 4.97
CA ALA A 154 1.48 -3.96 6.18
C ALA A 154 2.10 -2.59 5.88
N SER A 155 3.01 -2.53 4.90
CA SER A 155 3.66 -1.29 4.46
C SER A 155 2.64 -0.26 3.96
N THR A 156 1.70 -0.70 3.13
CA THR A 156 0.67 0.16 2.55
C THR A 156 -0.27 0.70 3.63
N LEU A 157 -0.81 -0.18 4.46
CA LEU A 157 -1.78 0.16 5.50
C LEU A 157 -1.15 1.02 6.60
N ALA A 158 0.06 0.70 7.07
CA ALA A 158 0.77 1.52 8.06
C ALA A 158 1.08 2.94 7.57
N CYS A 159 1.20 3.12 6.25
CA CYS A 159 1.37 4.41 5.60
C CYS A 159 0.03 5.15 5.33
N GLY A 160 -1.10 4.58 5.74
CA GLY A 160 -2.46 5.13 5.57
C GLY A 160 -3.06 4.97 4.18
N GLY A 161 -2.47 4.13 3.34
CA GLY A 161 -3.05 3.76 2.05
C GLY A 161 -4.01 2.59 2.15
N LYS A 162 -4.77 2.36 1.09
CA LYS A 162 -5.51 1.10 0.88
C LYS A 162 -4.66 0.13 0.07
N HIS A 163 -4.75 -1.17 0.36
CA HIS A 163 -4.09 -2.19 -0.46
C HIS A 163 -5.14 -3.08 -1.10
N LEU A 164 -5.20 -3.08 -2.44
CA LEU A 164 -6.06 -3.95 -3.23
C LEU A 164 -5.25 -5.14 -3.74
N ILE A 165 -5.77 -6.34 -3.57
CA ILE A 165 -5.10 -7.57 -4.01
C ILE A 165 -5.99 -8.26 -5.05
N GLY A 166 -5.50 -8.37 -6.27
CA GLY A 166 -6.22 -9.06 -7.34
C GLY A 166 -5.87 -10.54 -7.39
N ALA A 167 -6.89 -11.39 -7.31
CA ALA A 167 -6.76 -12.83 -7.43
C ALA A 167 -7.26 -13.30 -8.80
N ALA A 168 -6.46 -14.11 -9.49
CA ALA A 168 -6.87 -14.73 -10.74
C ALA A 168 -7.85 -15.89 -10.54
N THR A 169 -8.70 -16.11 -11.55
CA THR A 169 -9.60 -17.25 -11.66
C THR A 169 -9.18 -18.17 -12.81
N GLY A 170 -9.59 -19.43 -12.74
CA GLY A 170 -9.57 -20.34 -13.89
C GLY A 170 -10.63 -19.96 -14.94
N LEU A 171 -10.60 -20.66 -16.08
CA LEU A 171 -11.61 -20.50 -17.14
C LEU A 171 -13.01 -20.99 -16.70
N ASP A 172 -13.06 -21.78 -15.64
CA ASP A 172 -14.28 -22.22 -14.97
C ASP A 172 -14.83 -21.18 -13.97
N GLY A 173 -14.15 -20.05 -13.82
CA GLY A 173 -14.52 -18.97 -12.90
C GLY A 173 -14.11 -19.20 -11.44
N ALA A 174 -13.51 -20.35 -11.10
CA ALA A 174 -13.05 -20.61 -9.74
C ALA A 174 -11.76 -19.82 -9.44
N VAL A 175 -11.65 -19.22 -8.26
CA VAL A 175 -10.38 -18.59 -7.82
C VAL A 175 -9.31 -19.68 -7.70
N LEU A 176 -8.11 -19.39 -8.21
CA LEU A 176 -7.01 -20.37 -8.18
C LEU A 176 -6.72 -20.83 -6.74
N PRO A 177 -6.59 -22.14 -6.46
CA PRO A 177 -6.42 -22.65 -5.09
C PRO A 177 -5.24 -22.03 -4.33
N GLU A 178 -4.13 -21.76 -5.00
CA GLU A 178 -2.97 -21.10 -4.37
C GLU A 178 -3.26 -19.66 -3.97
N HIS A 179 -4.04 -18.92 -4.76
CA HIS A 179 -4.48 -17.57 -4.39
C HIS A 179 -5.43 -17.61 -3.19
N VAL A 180 -6.33 -18.59 -3.12
CA VAL A 180 -7.19 -18.79 -1.94
C VAL A 180 -6.33 -19.01 -0.69
N ARG A 181 -5.31 -19.87 -0.76
CA ARG A 181 -4.38 -20.10 0.37
C ARG A 181 -3.65 -18.82 0.78
N GLN A 182 -3.14 -18.05 -0.18
CA GLN A 182 -2.47 -16.79 0.09
C GLN A 182 -3.39 -15.76 0.76
N LEU A 183 -4.65 -15.65 0.32
CA LEU A 183 -5.65 -14.77 0.93
C LEU A 183 -6.06 -15.25 2.34
N LEU A 184 -6.09 -16.56 2.59
CA LEU A 184 -6.32 -17.10 3.93
C LEU A 184 -5.16 -16.75 4.88
N LEU A 185 -3.91 -16.85 4.43
CA LEU A 185 -2.73 -16.42 5.20
C LEU A 185 -2.82 -14.92 5.55
N LEU A 186 -3.17 -14.08 4.57
CA LEU A 186 -3.40 -12.66 4.80
C LEU A 186 -4.49 -12.42 5.84
N GLY A 187 -5.64 -13.10 5.72
CA GLY A 187 -6.75 -12.96 6.66
C GLY A 187 -6.40 -13.38 8.09
N GLN A 188 -5.61 -14.44 8.24
CA GLN A 188 -5.11 -14.90 9.55
C GLN A 188 -4.17 -13.88 10.19
N TRP A 189 -3.26 -13.28 9.40
CA TRP A 189 -2.34 -12.25 9.88
C TRP A 189 -3.05 -10.93 10.19
N TYR A 190 -3.96 -10.49 9.32
CA TYR A 190 -4.61 -9.19 9.38
C TYR A 190 -5.71 -9.10 10.44
N ARG A 191 -6.52 -10.16 10.61
CA ARG A 191 -7.67 -10.14 11.53
C ARG A 191 -7.34 -9.64 12.94
N PRO A 192 -6.32 -10.14 13.65
CA PRO A 192 -6.01 -9.65 14.99
C PRO A 192 -5.38 -8.25 14.98
N ARG A 193 -4.95 -7.74 13.82
CA ARG A 193 -4.28 -6.44 13.67
C ARG A 193 -5.15 -5.34 13.07
N HIS A 194 -6.37 -5.69 12.64
CA HIS A 194 -7.24 -4.81 11.85
C HIS A 194 -7.41 -3.41 12.47
N GLU A 195 -7.62 -3.32 13.77
CA GLU A 195 -7.82 -2.04 14.45
C GLU A 195 -6.59 -1.11 14.42
N PHE A 196 -5.38 -1.67 14.42
CA PHE A 196 -4.11 -0.91 14.34
C PHE A 196 -3.85 -0.34 12.95
N PHE A 197 -4.62 -0.75 11.94
CA PHE A 197 -4.56 -0.21 10.59
C PHE A 197 -5.77 0.67 10.26
N VAL A 198 -6.98 0.28 10.69
CA VAL A 198 -8.21 1.00 10.33
C VAL A 198 -8.45 2.23 11.20
N ASN A 199 -8.12 2.15 12.49
CA ASN A 199 -8.36 3.25 13.43
C ASN A 199 -7.11 4.12 13.63
N ALA A 200 -5.98 3.73 13.05
CA ALA A 200 -4.74 4.48 13.16
C ALA A 200 -4.57 5.46 12.00
N GLU A 201 -4.00 6.64 12.29
CA GLU A 201 -3.66 7.65 11.31
C GLU A 201 -2.15 7.66 11.06
N PRO A 202 -1.66 7.66 9.81
CA PRO A 202 -0.23 7.71 9.54
C PRO A 202 0.38 9.03 10.02
N ILE A 203 1.60 8.98 10.55
CA ILE A 203 2.35 10.20 10.89
C ILE A 203 3.15 10.63 9.66
N ALA A 204 2.94 11.88 9.23
CA ALA A 204 3.69 12.47 8.13
C ALA A 204 5.10 12.89 8.61
N TYR A 205 6.13 12.37 7.95
CA TYR A 205 7.53 12.75 8.14
C TYR A 205 8.33 12.46 6.88
N ALA A 206 9.41 13.21 6.65
CA ALA A 206 10.28 13.00 5.51
C ALA A 206 11.09 11.70 5.63
N GLY A 207 11.35 11.03 4.50
CA GLY A 207 12.16 9.82 4.43
C GLY A 207 11.39 8.52 4.66
N ASP A 208 12.13 7.43 4.88
CA ASP A 208 11.62 6.06 5.03
C ASP A 208 11.68 5.54 6.47
N CYS A 209 11.92 6.42 7.44
CA CYS A 209 12.02 6.06 8.86
C CYS A 209 11.55 7.25 9.71
N PRO A 210 10.76 7.02 10.79
CA PRO A 210 10.38 8.10 11.69
C PRO A 210 11.63 8.77 12.28
N PRO A 211 11.63 10.11 12.43
CA PRO A 211 12.74 10.83 13.06
C PRO A 211 13.06 10.28 14.44
N GLY A 212 14.34 10.08 14.72
CA GLY A 212 14.80 9.58 16.03
C GLY A 212 14.67 8.07 16.26
N VAL A 213 14.12 7.30 15.32
CA VAL A 213 14.01 5.84 15.46
C VAL A 213 15.21 5.14 14.81
N SER A 214 15.92 4.31 15.58
CA SER A 214 17.13 3.60 15.13
C SER A 214 17.33 2.25 15.85
N GLY A 215 18.48 1.58 15.64
CA GLY A 215 18.81 0.33 16.32
C GLY A 215 18.34 -0.96 15.63
N PHE A 216 18.03 -0.89 14.33
CA PHE A 216 17.66 -2.02 13.47
C PHE A 216 18.43 -1.99 12.13
N SER A 217 18.49 -3.14 11.44
CA SER A 217 19.07 -3.23 10.09
C SER A 217 18.08 -2.70 9.05
N LYS A 218 18.39 -1.57 8.38
CA LYS A 218 17.56 -1.04 7.27
C LYS A 218 17.47 -1.96 6.04
N LYS A 219 18.34 -2.98 5.97
CA LYS A 219 18.28 -4.02 4.94
C LYS A 219 17.19 -5.05 5.26
N ASP A 220 17.00 -5.36 6.53
CA ASP A 220 16.09 -6.41 6.97
C ASP A 220 14.75 -5.84 7.46
N PHE A 221 14.72 -4.58 7.89
CA PHE A 221 13.55 -3.95 8.46
C PHE A 221 13.33 -2.52 7.95
N GLY A 222 12.06 -2.11 7.94
CA GLY A 222 11.63 -0.72 7.82
C GLY A 222 10.74 -0.36 9.00
N VAL A 223 10.65 0.93 9.33
CA VAL A 223 9.78 1.40 10.42
C VAL A 223 8.81 2.43 9.87
N VAL A 224 7.54 2.29 10.22
CA VAL A 224 6.51 3.31 10.00
C VAL A 224 5.88 3.70 11.32
N ALA A 225 5.62 4.99 11.52
CA ALA A 225 4.88 5.46 12.69
C ALA A 225 3.47 5.91 12.33
N SER A 226 2.50 5.51 13.15
CA SER A 226 1.10 5.93 13.08
C SER A 226 0.60 6.31 14.48
N ARG A 227 -0.56 6.95 14.55
CA ARG A 227 -1.23 7.40 15.77
C ARG A 227 -2.51 6.62 15.96
N LEU A 228 -2.76 6.12 17.17
CA LEU A 228 -4.03 5.48 17.56
C LEU A 228 -4.59 6.23 18.76
N GLY A 229 -5.45 7.23 18.52
CA GLY A 229 -5.85 8.18 19.56
C GLY A 229 -4.64 8.93 20.12
N GLU A 230 -4.41 8.85 21.44
CA GLU A 230 -3.24 9.46 22.09
C GLU A 230 -1.97 8.59 21.97
N ASP A 231 -2.12 7.31 21.65
CA ASP A 231 -0.99 6.38 21.56
C ASP A 231 -0.20 6.55 20.24
N ARG A 232 0.99 5.98 20.20
CA ARG A 232 1.79 5.83 18.97
C ARG A 232 1.98 4.36 18.66
N LEU A 233 1.89 4.02 17.38
CA LEU A 233 2.26 2.71 16.89
C LEU A 233 3.55 2.83 16.08
N LEU A 234 4.48 1.92 16.33
CA LEU A 234 5.65 1.69 15.49
C LEU A 234 5.45 0.34 14.79
N HIS A 235 5.29 0.37 13.48
CA HIS A 235 5.22 -0.79 12.61
C HIS A 235 6.63 -1.13 12.13
N LEU A 236 7.21 -2.19 12.67
CA LEU A 236 8.52 -2.69 12.25
C LEU A 236 8.30 -3.78 11.17
N ILE A 237 8.31 -3.35 9.91
CA ILE A 237 8.09 -4.19 8.73
C ILE A 237 9.34 -5.05 8.48
N ASN A 238 9.20 -6.37 8.53
CA ASN A 238 10.31 -7.32 8.39
C ASN A 238 10.52 -7.73 6.94
N PHE A 239 11.30 -6.96 6.18
CA PHE A 239 11.53 -7.17 4.76
C PHE A 239 12.13 -8.53 4.39
N SER A 240 12.95 -9.11 5.27
CA SER A 240 13.65 -10.37 4.98
C SER A 240 13.02 -11.59 5.65
N GLY A 241 11.99 -11.42 6.47
CA GLY A 241 11.41 -12.48 7.29
C GLY A 241 12.35 -13.04 8.36
N LYS A 242 13.49 -12.38 8.60
CA LYS A 242 14.49 -12.86 9.54
C LYS A 242 14.11 -12.50 10.96
N SER A 243 14.35 -13.43 11.87
CA SER A 243 14.37 -13.14 13.30
C SER A 243 15.79 -12.71 13.70
N ALA A 244 15.91 -11.56 14.36
CA ALA A 244 17.18 -11.01 14.85
C ALA A 244 16.96 -10.34 16.21
N GLN A 245 18.03 -10.21 17.00
CA GLN A 245 17.98 -9.36 18.18
C GLN A 245 17.98 -7.91 17.72
N ILE A 246 17.00 -7.13 18.18
CA ILE A 246 16.88 -5.71 17.86
C ILE A 246 16.86 -4.94 19.17
N GLN A 247 17.54 -3.80 19.22
CA GLN A 247 17.42 -2.85 20.31
C GLN A 247 16.91 -1.55 19.71
N LEU A 248 15.59 -1.42 19.64
CA LEU A 248 14.96 -0.25 19.04
C LEU A 248 15.25 0.95 19.94
N ARG A 249 15.86 1.99 19.36
CA ARG A 249 16.22 3.22 20.05
C ARG A 249 15.32 4.35 19.55
N LEU A 250 14.71 5.07 20.48
CA LEU A 250 13.83 6.21 20.22
C LEU A 250 14.48 7.46 20.83
N ASP A 251 14.96 8.35 19.97
CA ASP A 251 15.71 9.55 20.32
C ASP A 251 14.91 10.83 20.06
N GLY A 252 14.94 11.77 20.99
CA GLY A 252 14.36 13.11 20.81
C GLY A 252 12.96 13.29 21.38
N GLY A 253 12.51 14.55 21.39
CA GLY A 253 11.37 15.01 22.21
C GLY A 253 10.04 14.32 21.89
N GLU A 254 9.80 13.90 20.65
CA GLU A 254 8.55 13.21 20.27
C GLU A 254 8.43 11.82 20.96
N TRP A 255 9.53 11.28 21.46
CA TRP A 255 9.59 9.97 22.11
C TRP A 255 9.80 10.05 23.64
N GLY A 256 10.13 11.22 24.20
CA GLY A 256 10.52 11.31 25.63
C GLY A 256 9.37 11.08 26.63
N GLY A 257 8.12 11.23 26.21
CA GLY A 257 6.93 11.19 27.08
C GLY A 257 6.30 9.80 27.28
N TRP A 258 6.79 8.76 26.62
CA TRP A 258 6.15 7.43 26.66
C TRP A 258 6.59 6.64 27.90
N HIS A 259 5.61 6.04 28.58
CA HIS A 259 5.85 5.35 29.86
C HIS A 259 5.76 3.83 29.75
N LYS A 260 4.98 3.31 28.80
CA LYS A 260 4.85 1.87 28.56
C LYS A 260 4.89 1.56 27.06
N ALA A 261 5.37 0.36 26.76
CA ALA A 261 5.38 -0.19 25.41
C ALA A 261 4.68 -1.56 25.43
N TYR A 262 3.86 -1.83 24.42
CA TYR A 262 3.14 -3.10 24.26
C TYR A 262 3.41 -3.69 22.89
N LEU A 263 3.61 -5.00 22.84
CA LEU A 263 3.60 -5.77 21.61
C LEU A 263 2.17 -6.13 21.25
N GLU A 264 1.71 -5.60 20.12
CA GLU A 264 0.39 -5.88 19.56
C GLU A 264 0.45 -7.00 18.51
N PRO A 265 -0.63 -7.79 18.33
CA PRO A 265 -1.99 -7.63 18.90
C PRO A 265 -2.20 -8.30 20.26
N GLY A 266 -1.17 -8.92 20.85
CA GLY A 266 -1.30 -9.66 22.11
C GLY A 266 -1.34 -8.79 23.37
N HIS A 267 -1.27 -7.46 23.21
CA HIS A 267 -1.14 -6.50 24.31
C HIS A 267 -0.09 -6.88 25.36
N ARG A 268 1.03 -7.47 24.93
CA ARG A 268 2.07 -7.94 25.86
C ARG A 268 3.04 -6.81 26.17
N GLU A 269 3.15 -6.42 27.43
CA GLU A 269 4.08 -5.38 27.84
C GLU A 269 5.53 -5.73 27.46
N LEU A 270 6.25 -4.75 26.94
CA LEU A 270 7.66 -4.81 26.56
C LEU A 270 8.48 -4.02 27.57
N ALA A 271 9.72 -4.47 27.79
CA ALA A 271 10.68 -3.69 28.58
C ALA A 271 10.95 -2.36 27.87
N LEU A 272 10.90 -1.27 28.64
CA LEU A 272 11.21 0.08 28.19
C LEU A 272 12.29 0.65 29.10
N GLU A 273 13.51 0.75 28.58
CA GLU A 273 14.67 1.21 29.33
C GLU A 273 14.95 2.68 28.99
N LYS A 274 15.12 3.53 30.00
CA LYS A 274 15.56 4.92 29.80
C LYS A 274 17.08 4.97 29.83
N SER A 275 17.68 5.57 28.80
CA SER A 275 19.13 5.79 28.70
C SER A 275 19.39 7.22 28.27
N GLY A 276 19.58 8.11 29.26
CA GLY A 276 19.62 9.56 29.01
C GLY A 276 18.29 10.07 28.45
N ASP A 277 18.36 10.77 27.32
CA ASP A 277 17.19 11.27 26.59
C ASP A 277 16.58 10.25 25.59
N SER A 278 17.09 9.03 25.60
CA SER A 278 16.66 7.96 24.71
C SER A 278 15.79 6.92 25.44
N LEU A 279 14.80 6.37 24.73
CA LEU A 279 14.13 5.13 25.13
C LEU A 279 14.69 3.95 24.35
N LEU A 280 14.94 2.84 25.02
CA LEU A 280 15.41 1.59 24.42
C LEU A 280 14.35 0.49 24.64
N ILE A 281 14.02 -0.23 23.56
CA ILE A 281 13.08 -1.35 23.58
C ILE A 281 13.83 -2.58 23.04
N PRO A 282 14.29 -3.50 23.91
CA PRO A 282 14.90 -4.75 23.48
C PRO A 282 13.84 -5.71 22.93
N LEU A 283 14.05 -6.20 21.71
CA LEU A 283 13.20 -7.18 21.04
C LEU A 283 13.98 -8.47 20.79
N CYS A 284 13.56 -9.57 21.42
CA CYS A 284 14.15 -10.89 21.13
C CYS A 284 13.73 -11.38 19.74
N PRO A 285 14.55 -12.21 19.07
CA PRO A 285 14.17 -12.88 17.83
C PRO A 285 12.82 -13.62 17.93
N CYS A 286 12.51 -14.14 19.12
CA CYS A 286 11.31 -14.93 19.39
C CYS A 286 9.98 -14.18 19.32
N ILE A 287 10.01 -12.85 19.29
CA ILE A 287 8.80 -12.03 19.36
C ILE A 287 8.61 -11.17 18.12
N LEU A 288 9.56 -11.24 17.19
CA LEU A 288 9.46 -10.56 15.92
C LEU A 288 8.51 -11.33 15.01
N ASP A 289 7.50 -10.63 14.55
CA ASP A 289 6.61 -11.12 13.51
C ASP A 289 7.37 -11.12 12.16
N PRO A 290 7.20 -12.17 11.33
CA PRO A 290 7.87 -12.27 10.02
C PRO A 290 7.33 -11.27 8.99
N VAL A 291 6.26 -10.54 9.30
CA VAL A 291 5.63 -9.52 8.46
C VAL A 291 5.76 -8.13 9.10
N ASP A 292 5.13 -7.92 10.25
CA ASP A 292 5.02 -6.62 10.92
C ASP A 292 4.92 -6.78 12.44
N THR A 293 5.95 -6.31 13.12
CA THR A 293 5.98 -6.24 14.60
C THR A 293 5.46 -4.87 15.02
N ILE A 294 4.25 -4.83 15.58
CA ILE A 294 3.59 -3.59 15.98
C ILE A 294 3.87 -3.32 17.46
N ILE A 295 4.50 -2.18 17.75
CA ILE A 295 4.78 -1.71 19.11
C ILE A 295 3.88 -0.51 19.40
N ARG A 296 3.02 -0.62 20.41
CA ARG A 296 2.20 0.50 20.89
C ARG A 296 2.86 1.18 22.08
N LEU A 297 3.10 2.48 21.96
CA LEU A 297 3.60 3.35 23.02
C LEU A 297 2.43 4.14 23.61
N THR A 298 2.35 4.18 24.94
CA THR A 298 1.28 4.91 25.65
C THR A 298 1.83 5.82 26.75
N ILE A 299 1.18 6.98 26.91
CA ILE A 299 1.42 7.94 27.99
C ILE A 299 0.58 7.62 29.23
N ASN A 300 -0.52 6.88 29.08
CA ASN A 300 -1.49 6.68 30.15
C ASN A 300 -1.14 5.42 30.93
N VAL A 301 -0.68 5.61 32.16
CA VAL A 301 -0.80 4.57 33.19
C VAL A 301 -2.26 4.60 33.63
N LYS A 302 -3.16 3.89 32.94
CA LYS A 302 -4.42 3.52 33.58
C LYS A 302 -4.04 2.60 34.74
N GLU A 303 -4.07 3.16 35.95
CA GLU A 303 -4.01 2.42 37.21
C GLU A 303 -5.18 1.44 37.33
#